data_AF-A0A7W1ISG7-F1
#
_entry.id   AF-A0A7W1ISG7-F1
#
_cell.length_a   1.000
_cell.length_b   1.000
_cell.length_c   1.000
_cell.angle_alpha   90.00
_cell.angle_beta   90.00
_cell.angle_gamma   90.00
#
_symmetry.space_group_name_H-M   'P 1'
#
loop_
_entity.id
_entity.type
_entity.pdbx_description
1 polymer ?
#
loop_
_entity_poly.entity_id
_entity_poly.type
_entity_poly.pdbx_seq_one_letter_code
_entity_poly.pdbx_strand_id
1 'polypeptide(L)'
;LNAGEARQFADWGFNRAHPVPSLRAAVERVAEGRERTMARLLMCDLEAYRHPDHAERPLSAQQAIGLAAKLESELPERQAEFLRIQARLTEEILGDFKGAIVLFTKLNQPPGTDFDVARCLEKMGDNNAAFLKYGEIYATCSKDGNGAEALWRQGVMANEKLNERSKAILILRQVCDEFPGSGQYGNAHNYLQQRLDTVYTGGGGKRER
;
A
#
# COMPACT_ATOMS: atom_id res chain seq x y z
N LEU A 1 27.16 6.72 -16.91
CA LEU A 1 25.81 6.30 -16.51
C LEU A 1 25.87 5.89 -15.05
N ASN A 2 25.28 6.68 -14.17
CA ASN A 2 24.98 6.29 -12.79
C ASN A 2 23.61 5.60 -12.72
N ALA A 3 23.23 5.07 -11.55
CA ALA A 3 21.96 4.35 -11.42
C ALA A 3 20.71 5.22 -11.69
N GLY A 4 20.74 6.50 -11.34
CA GLY A 4 19.65 7.44 -11.59
C GLY A 4 19.44 7.70 -13.08
N GLU A 5 20.53 7.92 -13.81
CA GLU A 5 20.52 8.09 -15.28
C GLU A 5 20.02 6.82 -15.98
N ALA A 6 20.42 5.64 -15.49
CA ALA A 6 19.93 4.37 -16.02
C ALA A 6 18.42 4.20 -15.81
N ARG A 7 17.88 4.59 -14.65
CA ARG A 7 16.44 4.57 -14.39
C ARG A 7 15.67 5.52 -15.31
N GLN A 8 16.15 6.76 -15.47
CA GLN A 8 15.50 7.73 -16.35
C GLN A 8 15.50 7.26 -17.81
N PHE A 9 16.62 6.68 -18.26
CA PHE A 9 16.71 6.08 -19.59
C PHE A 9 15.73 4.91 -19.77
N ALA A 10 15.64 4.01 -18.77
CA ALA A 10 14.70 2.90 -18.79
C ALA A 10 13.23 3.36 -18.80
N ASP A 11 12.87 4.32 -17.94
CA ASP A 11 11.54 4.90 -17.85
C ASP A 11 11.10 5.53 -19.19
N TRP A 12 11.98 6.34 -19.79
CA TRP A 12 11.79 6.89 -21.14
C TRP A 12 11.66 5.77 -22.18
N GLY A 13 12.48 4.73 -22.06
CA GLY A 13 12.47 3.54 -22.91
C GLY A 13 11.12 2.85 -22.94
N PHE A 14 10.57 2.54 -21.77
CA PHE A 14 9.24 1.92 -21.63
C PHE A 14 8.13 2.79 -22.22
N ASN A 15 8.17 4.11 -21.99
CA ASN A 15 7.17 5.05 -22.51
C ASN A 15 7.17 5.14 -24.04
N ARG A 16 8.26 4.72 -24.70
CA ARG A 16 8.40 4.66 -26.16
C ARG A 16 8.39 3.24 -26.71
N ALA A 17 8.00 2.25 -25.91
CA ALA A 17 7.97 0.84 -26.27
C ALA A 17 9.32 0.34 -26.84
N HIS A 18 10.44 0.86 -26.33
CA HIS A 18 11.75 0.31 -26.68
C HIS A 18 11.88 -1.14 -26.20
N PRO A 19 12.57 -2.02 -26.95
CA PRO A 19 12.75 -3.41 -26.56
C PRO A 19 13.46 -3.54 -25.21
N VAL A 20 12.88 -4.33 -24.30
CA VAL A 20 13.43 -4.60 -22.95
C VAL A 20 14.90 -5.05 -22.99
N PRO A 21 15.35 -5.94 -23.91
CA PRO A 21 16.76 -6.31 -23.98
C PRO A 21 17.70 -5.12 -24.24
N SER A 22 17.26 -4.12 -25.02
CA SER A 22 18.06 -2.92 -25.29
C SER A 22 18.18 -2.03 -24.06
N LEU A 23 17.12 -1.95 -23.25
CA LEU A 23 17.13 -1.20 -21.99
C LEU A 23 18.04 -1.88 -20.97
N ARG A 24 17.96 -3.21 -20.84
CA ARG A 24 18.89 -4.00 -20.00
C ARG A 24 20.35 -3.81 -20.43
N ALA A 25 20.63 -3.82 -21.73
CA ALA A 25 21.99 -3.59 -22.24
C ALA A 25 22.55 -2.20 -21.86
N ALA A 26 21.71 -1.18 -21.72
CA ALA A 26 22.15 0.14 -21.26
C ALA A 26 22.52 0.14 -19.76
N VAL A 27 21.79 -0.62 -18.93
CA VAL A 27 22.10 -0.82 -17.51
C VAL A 27 23.46 -1.48 -17.33
N GLU A 28 23.82 -2.43 -18.20
CA GLU A 28 25.12 -3.11 -18.15
C GLU A 28 26.32 -2.19 -18.46
N ARG A 29 26.07 -1.00 -19.02
CA ARG A 29 27.12 0.03 -19.23
C ARG A 29 27.44 0.84 -17.98
N VAL A 30 26.64 0.72 -16.91
CA VAL A 30 26.95 1.32 -15.60
C VAL A 30 28.18 0.62 -15.02
N ALA A 31 29.06 1.36 -14.35
CA ALA A 31 30.28 0.80 -13.75
C ALA A 31 29.96 -0.32 -12.74
N GLU A 32 30.82 -1.33 -12.67
CA GLU A 32 30.64 -2.49 -11.78
C GLU A 32 30.53 -2.12 -10.30
N GLY A 33 29.92 -3.04 -9.55
CA GLY A 33 29.72 -2.90 -8.11
C GLY A 33 28.33 -2.36 -7.77
N ARG A 34 28.29 -1.48 -6.77
CA ARG A 34 27.06 -1.01 -6.14
C ARG A 34 26.16 -0.23 -7.10
N GLU A 35 26.74 0.65 -7.91
CA GLU A 35 25.99 1.47 -8.88
C GLU A 35 25.28 0.60 -9.92
N ARG A 36 25.94 -0.42 -10.49
CA ARG A 36 25.28 -1.36 -11.41
C ARG A 36 24.20 -2.18 -10.70
N THR A 37 24.42 -2.58 -9.45
CA THR A 37 23.41 -3.31 -8.66
C THR A 37 22.15 -2.46 -8.45
N MET A 38 22.32 -1.19 -8.10
CA MET A 38 21.22 -0.24 -7.99
C MET A 38 20.53 0.00 -9.34
N ALA A 39 21.28 0.17 -10.42
CA ALA A 39 20.71 0.35 -11.75
C ALA A 39 19.88 -0.87 -12.19
N ARG A 40 20.36 -2.09 -11.91
CA ARG A 40 19.63 -3.34 -12.16
C ARG A 40 18.37 -3.43 -11.30
N LEU A 41 18.44 -3.07 -10.02
CA LEU A 41 17.25 -3.02 -9.14
C LEU A 41 16.17 -2.13 -9.76
N LEU A 42 16.53 -0.90 -10.10
CA LEU A 42 15.58 0.08 -10.65
C LEU A 42 15.01 -0.37 -12.00
N MET A 43 15.80 -1.05 -12.82
CA MET A 43 15.32 -1.64 -14.09
C MET A 43 14.33 -2.78 -13.84
N CYS A 44 14.67 -3.73 -12.97
CA CYS A 44 13.81 -4.87 -12.65
C CYS A 44 12.49 -4.42 -11.99
N ASP A 45 12.57 -3.40 -11.11
CA ASP A 45 11.38 -2.78 -10.51
C ASP A 45 10.47 -2.15 -11.58
N LEU A 46 11.03 -1.41 -12.54
CA LEU A 46 10.25 -0.86 -13.66
C LEU A 46 9.63 -1.97 -14.54
N GLU A 47 10.40 -3.00 -14.86
CA GLU A 47 9.94 -4.16 -15.63
C GLU A 47 8.76 -4.85 -14.94
N ALA A 48 8.82 -5.04 -13.62
CA ALA A 48 7.74 -5.68 -12.87
C ALA A 48 6.37 -5.01 -13.08
N TYR A 49 6.32 -3.69 -13.30
CA TYR A 49 5.06 -2.97 -13.56
C TYR A 49 4.75 -2.78 -15.04
N ARG A 50 5.78 -2.62 -15.87
CA ARG A 50 5.63 -2.09 -17.24
C ARG A 50 6.03 -3.06 -18.33
N HIS A 51 6.49 -4.27 -17.98
CA HIS A 51 6.85 -5.26 -18.98
C HIS A 51 5.63 -5.54 -19.88
N PRO A 52 5.79 -5.50 -21.22
CA PRO A 52 4.70 -5.71 -22.16
C PRO A 52 4.15 -7.14 -22.08
N ASP A 53 5.03 -8.10 -21.84
CA ASP A 53 4.63 -9.47 -21.49
C ASP A 53 4.34 -9.56 -19.99
N HIS A 54 3.10 -9.86 -19.64
CA HIS A 54 2.67 -10.00 -18.25
C HIS A 54 3.29 -11.23 -17.56
N ALA A 55 3.67 -12.27 -18.30
CA ALA A 55 4.26 -13.49 -17.73
C ALA A 55 5.67 -13.26 -17.18
N GLU A 56 6.38 -12.25 -17.67
CA GLU A 56 7.74 -11.90 -17.26
C GLU A 56 7.78 -10.96 -16.04
N ARG A 57 6.64 -10.39 -15.65
CA ARG A 57 6.55 -9.44 -14.51
C ARG A 57 6.91 -10.10 -13.17
N PRO A 58 6.42 -11.30 -12.83
CA PRO A 58 6.82 -11.98 -11.59
C PRO A 58 8.31 -12.29 -11.53
N LEU A 59 8.93 -12.68 -12.65
CA LEU A 59 10.37 -12.94 -12.71
C LEU A 59 11.17 -11.67 -12.43
N SER A 60 10.77 -10.56 -13.04
CA SER A 60 11.39 -9.24 -12.83
C SER A 60 11.22 -8.77 -11.39
N ALA A 61 10.04 -9.00 -10.78
CA ALA A 61 9.78 -8.69 -9.38
C ALA A 61 10.68 -9.52 -8.44
N GLN A 62 10.82 -10.82 -8.67
CA GLN A 62 11.71 -11.68 -7.87
C GLN A 62 13.17 -11.24 -7.96
N GLN A 63 13.63 -10.86 -9.16
CA GLN A 63 14.98 -10.32 -9.34
C GLN A 63 15.17 -9.00 -8.61
N ALA A 64 14.20 -8.08 -8.71
CA ALA A 64 14.22 -6.82 -7.97
C ALA A 64 14.24 -7.04 -6.46
N ILE A 65 13.42 -7.96 -5.92
CA ILE A 65 13.40 -8.31 -4.49
C ILE A 65 14.77 -8.82 -4.05
N GLY A 66 15.39 -9.73 -4.80
CA GLY A 66 16.73 -10.26 -4.48
C GLY A 66 17.80 -9.18 -4.47
N LEU A 67 17.77 -8.26 -5.44
CA LEU A 67 18.70 -7.12 -5.51
C LEU A 67 18.46 -6.12 -4.36
N ALA A 68 17.20 -5.85 -4.01
CA ALA A 68 16.83 -5.00 -2.90
C ALA A 68 17.28 -5.58 -1.56
N ALA A 69 17.09 -6.88 -1.32
CA ALA A 69 17.56 -7.56 -0.11
C ALA A 69 19.09 -7.50 0.03
N LYS A 70 19.82 -7.65 -1.09
CA LYS A 70 21.29 -7.46 -1.09
C LYS A 70 21.66 -6.02 -0.71
N LEU A 71 21.06 -5.03 -1.38
CA LEU A 71 21.33 -3.61 -1.10
C LEU A 71 20.90 -3.18 0.31
N GLU A 72 19.86 -3.79 0.86
CA GLU A 72 19.42 -3.59 2.25
C GLU A 72 20.56 -3.89 3.24
N SER A 73 21.29 -4.98 3.04
CA SER A 73 22.43 -5.35 3.87
C SER A 73 23.68 -4.50 3.65
N GLU A 74 23.87 -3.98 2.42
CA GLU A 74 25.05 -3.19 2.06
C GLU A 74 24.91 -1.70 2.41
N LEU A 75 23.66 -1.21 2.53
CA LEU A 75 23.30 0.20 2.75
C LEU A 75 22.23 0.32 3.85
N PRO A 76 22.59 0.08 5.13
CA PRO A 76 21.63 0.14 6.25
C PRO A 76 20.91 1.49 6.37
N GLU A 77 21.57 2.59 5.99
CA GLU A 77 21.00 3.94 6.01
C GLU A 77 19.84 4.12 5.01
N ARG A 78 19.72 3.24 4.02
CA ARG A 78 18.63 3.18 3.03
C ARG A 78 17.75 1.95 3.18
N GLN A 79 17.89 1.18 4.26
CA GLN A 79 17.15 -0.05 4.50
C GLN A 79 15.63 0.10 4.29
N ALA A 80 15.03 1.18 4.79
CA ALA A 80 13.60 1.44 4.66
C ALA A 80 13.13 1.55 3.20
N GLU A 81 13.96 2.11 2.32
CA GLU A 81 13.65 2.22 0.88
C GLU A 81 13.59 0.83 0.23
N PHE A 82 14.58 -0.01 0.50
CA PHE A 82 14.65 -1.35 -0.06
C PHE A 82 13.56 -2.27 0.50
N LEU A 83 13.26 -2.17 1.79
CA LEU A 83 12.15 -2.90 2.39
C LEU A 83 10.82 -2.51 1.77
N ARG A 84 10.59 -1.22 1.48
CA ARG A 84 9.38 -0.77 0.80
C ARG A 84 9.26 -1.33 -0.62
N ILE A 85 10.36 -1.36 -1.38
CA ILE A 85 10.38 -1.97 -2.71
C ILE A 85 10.05 -3.47 -2.62
N GLN A 86 10.69 -4.19 -1.69
CA GLN A 86 10.43 -5.60 -1.46
C GLN A 86 8.96 -5.84 -1.11
N ALA A 87 8.42 -5.10 -0.13
CA ALA A 87 7.04 -5.28 0.33
C ALA A 87 6.03 -5.06 -0.79
N ARG A 88 6.18 -3.96 -1.53
CA ARG A 88 5.28 -3.59 -2.63
C ARG A 88 5.30 -4.61 -3.77
N LEU A 89 6.48 -5.05 -4.21
CA LEU A 89 6.59 -6.07 -5.27
C LEU A 89 5.99 -7.41 -4.84
N THR A 90 6.21 -7.78 -3.56
CA THR A 90 5.68 -9.00 -2.97
C THR A 90 4.14 -8.96 -2.90
N GLU A 91 3.56 -7.82 -2.51
CA GLU A 91 2.11 -7.60 -2.48
C GLU A 91 1.50 -7.52 -3.89
N GLU A 92 1.95 -6.57 -4.70
CA GLU A 92 1.24 -6.12 -5.91
C GLU A 92 1.49 -7.03 -7.12
N ILE A 93 2.71 -7.58 -7.24
CA ILE A 93 3.12 -8.35 -8.42
C ILE A 93 3.11 -9.85 -8.14
N LEU A 94 3.63 -10.27 -6.98
CA LEU A 94 3.67 -11.69 -6.63
C LEU A 94 2.39 -12.18 -5.96
N GLY A 95 1.56 -11.28 -5.41
CA GLY A 95 0.35 -11.65 -4.67
C GLY A 95 0.64 -12.42 -3.38
N ASP A 96 1.88 -12.38 -2.88
CA ASP A 96 2.26 -13.02 -1.62
C ASP A 96 1.99 -12.06 -0.45
N PHE A 97 0.72 -11.97 -0.08
CA PHE A 97 0.28 -11.08 1.00
C PHE A 97 0.91 -11.44 2.36
N LYS A 98 1.24 -12.71 2.61
CA LYS A 98 1.90 -13.12 3.86
C LYS A 98 3.32 -12.60 3.92
N GLY A 99 4.08 -12.78 2.83
CA GLY A 99 5.43 -12.23 2.70
C GLY A 99 5.42 -10.70 2.81
N ALA A 100 4.46 -10.04 2.18
CA ALA A 100 4.29 -8.59 2.25
C ALA A 100 4.02 -8.10 3.68
N ILE A 101 3.14 -8.76 4.45
CA ILE A 101 2.88 -8.42 5.86
C ILE A 101 4.15 -8.47 6.70
N VAL A 102 5.00 -9.49 6.51
CA VAL A 102 6.28 -9.59 7.22
C VAL A 102 7.17 -8.39 6.89
N LEU A 103 7.24 -8.00 5.63
CA LEU A 103 8.06 -6.87 5.17
C LEU A 103 7.52 -5.52 5.66
N PHE A 104 6.20 -5.29 5.61
CA PHE A 104 5.58 -4.08 6.14
C PHE A 104 5.74 -3.98 7.67
N THR A 105 5.61 -5.10 8.38
CA THR A 105 5.85 -5.16 9.82
C THR A 105 7.31 -4.85 10.15
N LYS A 106 8.27 -5.38 9.37
CA LYS A 106 9.70 -5.07 9.52
C LYS A 106 10.00 -3.60 9.23
N LEU A 107 9.30 -2.99 8.27
CA LEU A 107 9.45 -1.57 7.95
C LEU A 107 8.99 -0.66 9.11
N ASN A 108 7.94 -1.05 9.84
CA ASN A 108 7.46 -0.39 11.07
C ASN A 108 7.36 1.14 10.96
N GLN A 109 6.59 1.63 9.98
CA GLN A 109 6.35 3.04 9.73
C GLN A 109 4.84 3.34 9.79
N PRO A 110 4.24 3.28 11.00
CA PRO A 110 2.83 3.57 11.16
C PRO A 110 2.50 5.04 10.88
N PRO A 111 1.27 5.36 10.45
CA PRO A 111 0.18 4.42 10.20
C PRO A 111 0.25 3.73 8.83
N GLY A 112 1.13 4.19 7.93
CA GLY A 112 1.19 3.70 6.54
C GLY A 112 1.36 2.17 6.46
N THR A 113 2.35 1.62 7.16
CA THR A 113 2.57 0.16 7.17
C THR A 113 1.43 -0.62 7.81
N ASP A 114 0.70 -0.02 8.76
CA ASP A 114 -0.46 -0.69 9.37
C ASP A 114 -1.64 -0.77 8.39
N PHE A 115 -1.87 0.28 7.60
CA PHE A 115 -2.84 0.24 6.50
C PHE A 115 -2.47 -0.80 5.44
N ASP A 116 -1.19 -0.90 5.10
CA ASP A 116 -0.70 -1.90 4.15
C ASP A 116 -0.91 -3.33 4.68
N VAL A 117 -0.66 -3.57 5.97
CA VAL A 117 -0.94 -4.86 6.64
C VAL A 117 -2.45 -5.16 6.65
N ALA A 118 -3.29 -4.19 7.03
CA ALA A 118 -4.74 -4.37 7.01
C ALA A 118 -5.26 -4.72 5.60
N ARG A 119 -4.76 -4.05 4.57
CA ARG A 119 -5.09 -4.32 3.17
C ARG A 119 -4.65 -5.72 2.73
N CYS A 120 -3.44 -6.16 3.12
CA CYS A 120 -2.99 -7.52 2.83
C CYS A 120 -3.90 -8.57 3.48
N LEU A 121 -4.32 -8.36 4.73
CA LEU A 121 -5.27 -9.24 5.42
C LEU A 121 -6.63 -9.30 4.70
N GLU A 122 -7.15 -8.16 4.22
CA GLU A 122 -8.36 -8.13 3.37
C GLU A 122 -8.19 -8.97 2.10
N LYS A 123 -7.07 -8.81 1.40
CA LYS A 123 -6.79 -9.53 0.15
C LYS A 123 -6.65 -11.04 0.36
N MET A 124 -6.19 -11.46 1.54
CA MET A 124 -6.16 -12.85 1.95
C MET A 124 -7.53 -13.41 2.36
N GLY A 125 -8.55 -12.55 2.51
CA GLY A 125 -9.86 -12.92 3.02
C GLY A 125 -9.92 -13.08 4.55
N ASP A 126 -8.87 -12.70 5.28
CA ASP A 126 -8.88 -12.66 6.74
C ASP A 126 -9.53 -11.37 7.24
N ASN A 127 -10.84 -11.28 6.97
CA ASN A 127 -11.63 -10.07 7.23
C ASN A 127 -11.71 -9.75 8.73
N ASN A 128 -11.64 -10.76 9.61
CA ASN A 128 -11.63 -10.53 11.05
C ASN A 128 -10.32 -9.88 11.50
N ALA A 129 -9.16 -10.38 11.04
CA ALA A 129 -7.88 -9.77 11.36
C ALA A 129 -7.76 -8.37 10.77
N ALA A 130 -8.22 -8.17 9.53
CA ALA A 130 -8.22 -6.85 8.89
C ALA A 130 -9.13 -5.85 9.66
N PHE A 131 -10.31 -6.28 10.09
CA PHE A 131 -11.23 -5.47 10.89
C PHE A 131 -10.59 -5.02 12.21
N LEU A 132 -9.93 -5.93 12.91
CA LEU A 132 -9.21 -5.61 14.15
C LEU A 132 -8.06 -4.64 13.88
N LYS A 133 -7.31 -4.86 12.79
CA LYS A 133 -6.18 -4.00 12.43
C LYS A 133 -6.62 -2.57 12.14
N TYR A 134 -7.74 -2.35 11.47
CA TYR A 134 -8.30 -1.00 11.31
C TYR A 134 -8.72 -0.37 12.64
N GLY A 135 -9.24 -1.16 13.58
CA GLY A 135 -9.52 -0.69 14.94
C GLY A 135 -8.27 -0.23 15.68
N GLU A 136 -7.14 -0.94 15.53
CA GLU A 136 -5.85 -0.53 16.09
C GLU A 136 -5.33 0.78 15.49
N ILE A 137 -5.45 0.94 14.16
CA ILE A 137 -5.07 2.19 13.47
C ILE A 137 -5.93 3.34 13.98
N TYR A 138 -7.24 3.15 14.09
CA TYR A 138 -8.12 4.18 14.65
C TYR A 138 -7.73 4.53 16.11
N ALA A 139 -7.47 3.53 16.95
CA ALA A 139 -7.08 3.77 18.35
C ALA A 139 -5.80 4.62 18.47
N THR A 140 -4.84 4.42 17.56
CA THR A 140 -3.56 5.16 17.55
C THR A 140 -3.64 6.52 16.83
N CYS A 141 -4.52 6.66 15.83
CA CYS A 141 -4.66 7.86 15.00
C CYS A 141 -6.01 8.59 15.19
N SER A 142 -6.66 8.43 16.35
CA SER A 142 -8.04 8.90 16.62
C SER A 142 -8.30 10.41 16.45
N LYS A 143 -7.27 11.22 16.21
CA LYS A 143 -7.37 12.69 16.13
C LYS A 143 -7.12 13.26 14.74
N ASP A 144 -6.80 12.43 13.74
CA ASP A 144 -6.47 12.90 12.39
C ASP A 144 -7.24 12.13 11.30
N GLY A 145 -6.94 12.47 10.04
CA GLY A 145 -7.58 11.85 8.88
C GLY A 145 -7.32 10.36 8.73
N ASN A 146 -6.21 9.83 9.28
CA ASN A 146 -5.92 8.40 9.26
C ASN A 146 -6.86 7.64 10.20
N GLY A 147 -7.17 8.20 11.37
CA GLY A 147 -8.18 7.65 12.26
C GLY A 147 -9.56 7.59 11.59
N ALA A 148 -9.95 8.68 10.91
CA ALA A 148 -11.20 8.73 10.16
C ALA A 148 -11.26 7.67 9.04
N GLU A 149 -10.17 7.50 8.28
CA GLU A 149 -10.08 6.48 7.22
C GLU A 149 -10.16 5.06 7.77
N ALA A 150 -9.41 4.76 8.82
CA ALA A 150 -9.42 3.44 9.44
C ALA A 150 -10.80 3.08 9.97
N LEU A 151 -11.44 3.99 10.71
CA LEU A 151 -12.77 3.78 11.26
C LEU A 151 -13.84 3.61 10.17
N TRP A 152 -13.75 4.40 9.09
CA TRP A 152 -14.63 4.23 7.93
C TRP A 152 -14.45 2.87 7.26
N ARG A 153 -13.21 2.44 6.98
CA ARG A 153 -12.92 1.12 6.39
C ARG A 153 -13.41 -0.01 7.29
N GLN A 154 -13.19 0.11 8.59
CA GLN A 154 -13.67 -0.85 9.58
C GLN A 154 -15.20 -0.98 9.54
N GLY A 155 -15.93 0.13 9.45
CA GLY A 155 -17.40 0.16 9.36
C GLY A 155 -17.92 -0.46 8.07
N VAL A 156 -17.32 -0.14 6.93
CA VAL A 156 -17.66 -0.76 5.63
C VAL A 156 -17.42 -2.27 5.67
N MET A 157 -16.28 -2.71 6.21
CA MET A 157 -15.94 -4.12 6.33
C MET A 157 -16.90 -4.89 7.22
N ALA A 158 -17.32 -4.33 8.35
CA ALA A 158 -18.33 -4.94 9.22
C ALA A 158 -19.58 -5.30 8.43
N ASN A 159 -20.03 -4.43 7.52
CA ASN A 159 -21.20 -4.70 6.70
C ASN A 159 -20.89 -5.71 5.57
N GLU A 160 -19.91 -5.40 4.71
CA GLU A 160 -19.72 -6.09 3.43
C GLU A 160 -19.02 -7.45 3.55
N LYS A 161 -18.21 -7.63 4.59
CA LYS A 161 -17.32 -8.79 4.72
C LYS A 161 -17.67 -9.66 5.92
N LEU A 162 -18.19 -9.05 6.99
CA LEU A 162 -18.54 -9.76 8.22
C LEU A 162 -20.05 -9.95 8.40
N ASN A 163 -20.89 -9.31 7.56
CA ASN A 163 -22.36 -9.32 7.69
C ASN A 163 -22.87 -8.82 9.06
N GLU A 164 -22.09 -7.97 9.73
CA GLU A 164 -22.39 -7.37 11.03
C GLU A 164 -23.03 -5.98 10.87
N ARG A 165 -24.21 -5.93 10.23
CA ARG A 165 -24.91 -4.67 9.88
C ARG A 165 -25.04 -3.70 11.05
N SER A 166 -25.48 -4.16 12.22
CA SER A 166 -25.69 -3.30 13.40
C SER A 166 -24.38 -2.65 13.87
N LYS A 167 -23.28 -3.39 13.79
CA LYS A 167 -21.95 -2.90 14.16
C LYS A 167 -21.42 -1.90 13.13
N ALA A 168 -21.65 -2.16 11.84
CA ALA A 168 -21.34 -1.21 10.78
C ALA A 168 -22.04 0.14 10.98
N ILE A 169 -23.33 0.13 11.35
CA ILE A 169 -24.08 1.35 11.64
C ILE A 169 -23.44 2.13 12.80
N LEU A 170 -23.11 1.46 13.90
CA LEU A 170 -22.48 2.10 15.05
C LEU A 170 -21.15 2.75 14.69
N ILE A 171 -20.28 2.01 13.99
CA ILE A 171 -18.95 2.49 13.59
C ILE A 171 -19.06 3.66 12.60
N LEU A 172 -19.94 3.56 11.59
CA LEU A 172 -20.08 4.64 10.60
C LEU A 172 -20.72 5.89 11.18
N ARG A 173 -21.62 5.76 12.18
CA ARG A 173 -22.11 6.91 12.94
C ARG A 173 -20.99 7.57 13.73
N GLN A 174 -20.12 6.78 14.34
CA GLN A 174 -18.95 7.27 15.05
C GLN A 174 -18.01 8.07 14.13
N VAL A 175 -17.82 7.64 12.87
CA VAL A 175 -17.10 8.45 11.86
C VAL A 175 -17.76 9.83 11.68
N CYS A 176 -19.10 9.86 11.56
CA CYS A 176 -19.84 11.11 11.39
C CYS A 176 -19.75 12.03 12.61
N ASP A 177 -19.78 11.46 13.81
CA ASP A 177 -19.76 12.19 15.08
C ASP A 177 -18.35 12.73 15.41
N GLU A 178 -17.30 11.91 15.24
CA GLU A 178 -15.93 12.24 15.65
C GLU A 178 -15.14 13.00 14.58
N PHE A 179 -15.46 12.80 13.29
CA PHE A 179 -14.70 13.40 12.19
C PHE A 179 -15.56 14.23 11.22
N PRO A 180 -16.37 15.19 11.70
CA PRO A 180 -17.33 15.94 10.88
C PRO A 180 -16.71 16.80 9.76
N GLY A 181 -15.41 17.11 9.85
CA GLY A 181 -14.66 17.85 8.84
C GLY A 181 -13.82 16.99 7.89
N SER A 182 -13.81 15.67 8.06
CA SER A 182 -13.03 14.75 7.22
C SER A 182 -13.76 14.42 5.91
N GLY A 183 -13.03 14.02 4.86
CA GLY A 183 -13.65 13.48 3.65
C GLY A 183 -14.46 12.21 3.93
N GLN A 184 -14.08 11.47 4.98
CA GLN A 184 -14.71 10.24 5.43
C GLN A 184 -16.09 10.47 6.05
N TYR A 185 -16.39 11.67 6.58
CA TYR A 185 -17.76 12.04 6.99
C TYR A 185 -18.75 11.84 5.85
N GLY A 186 -18.46 12.43 4.68
CA GLY A 186 -19.34 12.35 3.51
C GLY A 186 -19.51 10.90 3.04
N ASN A 187 -18.42 10.14 3.04
CA ASN A 187 -18.45 8.72 2.67
C ASN A 187 -19.29 7.89 3.66
N ALA A 188 -19.13 8.10 4.97
CA ALA A 188 -19.87 7.39 6.01
C ALA A 188 -21.36 7.74 5.99
N HIS A 189 -21.70 9.02 5.86
CA HIS A 189 -23.08 9.49 5.75
C HIS A 189 -23.77 8.85 4.54
N ASN A 190 -23.13 8.95 3.36
CA ASN A 190 -23.68 8.35 2.14
C ASN A 190 -23.83 6.84 2.27
N TYR A 191 -22.87 6.16 2.89
CA TYR A 191 -22.93 4.71 3.10
C TYR A 191 -24.09 4.32 4.02
N LEU A 192 -24.27 5.03 5.15
CA LEU A 192 -25.40 4.83 6.07
C LEU A 192 -26.75 4.95 5.36
N GLN A 193 -26.92 5.98 4.53
CA GLN A 193 -28.18 6.22 3.84
C GLN A 193 -28.41 5.23 2.69
N GLN A 194 -27.42 5.03 1.83
CA GLN A 194 -27.60 4.30 0.56
C GLN A 194 -27.47 2.78 0.72
N ARG A 195 -26.63 2.31 1.64
CA ARG A 195 -26.32 0.87 1.81
C ARG A 195 -26.97 0.27 3.05
N LEU A 196 -27.19 1.08 4.08
CA LEU A 196 -27.70 0.61 5.37
C LEU A 196 -29.11 1.14 5.68
N ASP A 197 -29.76 1.82 4.74
CA ASP A 197 -31.11 2.38 4.88
C ASP A 197 -31.32 3.09 6.23
N THR A 198 -30.27 3.81 6.66
CA THR A 198 -30.20 4.45 7.96
C THR A 198 -29.96 5.93 7.75
N VAL A 199 -30.95 6.73 8.11
CA VAL A 199 -30.80 8.19 8.13
C VAL A 199 -29.98 8.59 9.35
N TYR A 200 -28.89 9.32 9.12
CA TYR A 200 -28.12 9.98 10.16
C TYR A 200 -28.52 11.46 10.20
N THR A 201 -29.22 11.87 11.26
CA THR A 201 -29.76 13.24 11.37
C THR A 201 -28.83 14.22 12.08
N GLY A 202 -27.57 13.84 12.33
CA GLY A 202 -26.65 14.61 13.16
C GLY A 202 -27.07 14.57 14.63
N GLY A 203 -26.18 14.13 15.52
CA GLY A 203 -26.39 14.35 16.94
C GLY A 203 -26.52 15.85 17.19
N GLY A 204 -27.62 16.30 17.82
CA GLY A 204 -27.83 17.69 18.25
C GLY A 204 -26.88 18.16 19.36
N GLY A 205 -25.62 17.72 19.34
CA GLY A 205 -24.56 18.12 20.24
C GLY A 205 -23.92 19.41 19.72
N LYS A 206 -23.92 20.43 20.56
CA LYS A 206 -23.41 21.78 20.31
C LYS A 206 -22.12 21.77 19.49
N ARG A 207 -22.15 22.41 18.33
CA ARG A 207 -20.98 23.01 17.70
C ARG A 207 -20.51 24.13 18.63
N GLU A 208 -19.74 23.80 19.66
CA GLU A 208 -19.01 24.82 20.41
C GLU A 208 -17.94 25.39 19.48
N ARG A 209 -17.98 26.71 19.35
CA ARG A 209 -17.12 27.54 18.50
C ARG A 209 -15.74 27.69 19.12
#